data_AF-A0A958UVF1-F1
#
_entry.id   AF-A0A958UVF1-F1
#
_cell.length_a   1.000
_cell.length_b   1.000
_cell.length_c   1.000
_cell.angle_alpha   90.00
_cell.angle_beta   90.00
_cell.angle_gamma   90.00
#
_symmetry.space_group_name_H-M   'P 1'
#
loop_
_entity.id
_entity.type
_entity.pdbx_description
1 polymer ?
#
loop_
_entity_poly.entity_id
_entity_poly.type
_entity_poly.pdbx_seq_one_letter_code
_entity_poly.pdbx_strand_id
1 'polypeptide(L)'
;TEKVNSLLQTIGTFDASSGTADELQKINGVGPKMEEALNSIGIYTFLQVSKMTKREYDLLDEITGSFPGRAERDDWSGQAKKLIN
;
A
#
# COMPACT_ATOMS: atom_id res chain seq x y z
N THR A 1 -0.38 -7.21 -13.35
CA THR A 1 -1.66 -7.48 -14.06
C THR A 1 -2.45 -6.18 -14.16
N GLU A 2 -3.48 -6.10 -15.00
CA GLU A 2 -4.27 -4.86 -15.20
C GLU A 2 -4.73 -4.20 -13.89
N LYS A 3 -5.06 -4.99 -12.87
CA LYS A 3 -5.44 -4.50 -11.53
C LYS A 3 -4.30 -3.76 -10.82
N VAL A 4 -3.07 -4.29 -10.87
CA VAL A 4 -1.89 -3.62 -10.29
C VAL A 4 -1.66 -2.28 -10.99
N ASN A 5 -1.79 -2.23 -12.31
CA ASN A 5 -1.65 -0.97 -13.05
C ASN A 5 -2.75 0.03 -12.67
N SER A 6 -4.00 -0.41 -12.54
CA SER A 6 -5.10 0.46 -12.09
C SER A 6 -4.87 0.97 -10.67
N LEU A 7 -4.33 0.14 -9.77
CA LEU A 7 -4.01 0.54 -8.41
C LEU A 7 -2.94 1.63 -8.40
N LEU A 8 -1.81 1.40 -9.09
CA LEU A 8 -0.68 2.32 -9.15
C LEU A 8 -1.01 3.63 -9.89
N GLN A 9 -1.95 3.64 -10.83
CA GLN A 9 -2.43 4.87 -11.45
C GLN A 9 -3.12 5.80 -10.44
N THR A 10 -3.82 5.25 -9.44
CA THR A 10 -4.49 6.07 -8.41
C THR A 10 -3.53 6.49 -7.30
N ILE A 11 -2.72 5.55 -6.77
CA ILE A 11 -1.87 5.82 -5.60
C ILE A 11 -0.50 6.39 -5.97
N GLY A 12 -0.11 6.27 -7.24
CA GLY A 12 1.18 6.69 -7.78
C GLY A 12 2.20 5.55 -7.83
N THR A 13 3.32 5.83 -8.50
CA THR A 13 4.45 4.91 -8.69
C THR A 13 5.66 5.36 -7.87
N PHE A 14 6.49 4.41 -7.46
CA PHE A 14 7.78 4.67 -6.81
C PHE A 14 8.92 4.64 -7.84
N ASP A 15 9.82 5.62 -7.75
CA ASP A 15 11.07 5.65 -8.51
C ASP A 15 12.26 5.57 -7.54
N ALA A 16 12.96 4.45 -7.58
CA ALA A 16 14.11 4.18 -6.72
C ALA A 16 15.32 5.09 -7.00
N SER A 17 15.37 5.75 -8.16
CA SER A 17 16.45 6.70 -8.50
C SER A 17 16.28 8.06 -7.81
N SER A 18 15.05 8.43 -7.47
CA SER A 18 14.69 9.74 -6.89
C SER A 18 14.08 9.67 -5.50
N GLY A 19 13.86 8.47 -4.95
CA GLY A 19 13.16 8.27 -3.69
C GLY A 19 13.77 7.17 -2.83
N THR A 20 13.40 7.17 -1.55
CA THR A 20 13.73 6.11 -0.60
C THR A 20 12.44 5.40 -0.22
N ALA A 21 12.46 4.06 -0.19
CA ALA A 21 11.32 3.28 0.28
C ALA A 21 11.10 3.53 1.77
N ASP A 22 9.84 3.64 2.17
CA ASP A 22 9.43 3.75 3.56
C ASP A 22 9.42 2.38 4.25
N GLU A 23 9.53 2.39 5.57
CA GLU A 23 9.35 1.20 6.41
C GLU A 23 7.86 0.98 6.68
N LEU A 24 7.17 0.28 5.76
CA LEU A 24 5.72 0.11 5.80
C LEU A 24 5.24 -0.65 7.04
N GLN A 25 6.13 -1.41 7.69
CA GLN A 25 5.90 -2.05 8.98
C GLN A 25 5.54 -1.07 10.12
N LYS A 26 5.78 0.24 9.96
CA LYS A 26 5.28 1.26 10.89
C LYS A 26 3.75 1.39 10.90
N ILE A 27 3.06 0.87 9.89
CA ILE A 27 1.61 0.80 9.83
C ILE A 27 1.14 -0.46 10.57
N ASN A 28 0.29 -0.30 11.58
CA ASN A 28 -0.25 -1.44 12.32
C ASN A 28 -1.03 -2.36 11.38
N GLY A 29 -0.71 -3.65 11.42
CA GLY A 29 -1.29 -4.66 10.54
C GLY A 29 -0.42 -5.04 9.33
N VAL A 30 0.64 -4.26 9.05
CA VAL A 30 1.67 -4.59 8.05
C VAL A 30 2.84 -5.30 8.75
N GLY A 31 2.91 -6.63 8.59
CA GLY A 31 4.08 -7.41 9.00
C GLY A 31 5.08 -7.61 7.84
N PRO A 32 6.26 -8.23 8.09
CA PRO A 32 7.31 -8.40 7.08
C PRO A 32 6.82 -9.03 5.77
N LYS A 33 6.03 -10.11 5.85
CA LYS A 33 5.46 -10.77 4.66
C LYS A 33 4.49 -9.89 3.88
N MET A 34 3.76 -9.02 4.58
CA MET A 34 2.81 -8.12 3.94
C MET A 34 3.56 -6.99 3.23
N GLU A 35 4.60 -6.43 3.87
CA GLU A 35 5.47 -5.45 3.22
C GLU A 35 6.16 -6.02 1.98
N GLU A 36 6.68 -7.25 2.04
CA GLU A 36 7.21 -7.95 0.87
C GLU A 36 6.17 -8.07 -0.26
N ALA A 37 4.92 -8.41 0.08
CA ALA A 37 3.84 -8.50 -0.89
C ALA A 37 3.50 -7.12 -1.51
N LEU A 38 3.43 -6.07 -0.70
CA LEU A 38 3.20 -4.69 -1.15
C LEU A 38 4.32 -4.19 -2.07
N ASN A 39 5.57 -4.42 -1.68
CA ASN A 39 6.75 -4.07 -2.48
C ASN A 39 6.74 -4.83 -3.81
N SER A 40 6.33 -6.11 -3.82
CA SER A 40 6.26 -6.90 -5.06
C SER A 40 5.26 -6.37 -6.10
N ILE A 41 4.28 -5.56 -5.67
CA ILE A 41 3.28 -4.91 -6.52
C ILE A 41 3.51 -3.42 -6.71
N GLY A 42 4.66 -2.88 -6.26
CA GLY A 42 5.06 -1.49 -6.53
C GLY A 42 4.68 -0.47 -5.45
N ILE A 43 4.24 -0.91 -4.27
CA ILE A 43 3.89 -0.04 -3.15
C ILE A 43 5.06 -0.01 -2.17
N TYR A 44 5.72 1.14 -2.09
CA TYR A 44 6.94 1.31 -1.29
C TYR A 44 6.88 2.50 -0.33
N THR A 45 5.86 3.34 -0.40
CA THR A 45 5.82 4.61 0.35
C THR A 45 4.53 4.80 1.14
N PHE A 46 4.62 5.49 2.27
CA PHE A 46 3.48 5.98 3.03
C PHE A 46 2.59 6.88 2.17
N LEU A 47 3.17 7.65 1.24
CA LEU A 47 2.40 8.47 0.30
C LEU A 47 1.46 7.63 -0.57
N GLN A 48 1.92 6.49 -1.10
CA GLN A 48 1.05 5.59 -1.86
C GLN A 48 -0.07 5.03 -0.97
N VAL A 49 0.27 4.51 0.21
CA VAL A 49 -0.72 3.93 1.14
C VAL A 49 -1.74 4.97 1.61
N SER A 50 -1.32 6.21 1.85
CA SER A 50 -2.19 7.32 2.30
C SER A 50 -3.28 7.72 1.31
N LYS A 51 -3.15 7.32 0.04
CA LYS A 51 -4.12 7.60 -1.02
C LYS A 51 -5.15 6.49 -1.17
N MET A 52 -5.00 5.36 -0.48
CA MET A 52 -5.95 4.28 -0.56
C MET A 52 -7.32 4.73 -0.05
N THR A 53 -8.34 4.50 -0.89
CA THR A 53 -9.74 4.54 -0.52
C THR A 53 -10.31 3.12 -0.50
N LYS A 54 -11.61 2.97 -0.25
CA LYS A 54 -12.30 1.69 -0.37
C LYS A 54 -11.98 0.97 -1.69
N ARG A 55 -11.94 1.69 -2.81
CA ARG A 55 -11.62 1.11 -4.13
C ARG A 55 -10.23 0.49 -4.16
N GLU A 56 -9.22 1.18 -3.64
CA GLU A 56 -7.85 0.70 -3.65
C GLU A 56 -7.65 -0.45 -2.65
N TYR A 57 -8.38 -0.44 -1.53
CA TYR A 57 -8.42 -1.60 -0.62
C TYR A 57 -9.04 -2.82 -1.29
N ASP A 58 -10.18 -2.68 -1.96
CA ASP A 58 -10.82 -3.77 -2.71
C ASP A 58 -9.85 -4.33 -3.79
N LEU A 59 -9.15 -3.46 -4.52
CA LEU A 59 -8.13 -3.87 -5.49
C LEU A 59 -6.96 -4.60 -4.82
N LEU A 60 -6.48 -4.10 -3.68
CA LEU A 60 -5.38 -4.72 -2.93
C LEU A 60 -5.76 -6.12 -2.46
N ASP A 61 -6.98 -6.31 -1.97
CA ASP A 61 -7.51 -7.61 -1.55
C ASP A 61 -7.57 -8.59 -2.73
N GLU A 62 -8.04 -8.15 -3.88
CA GLU A 62 -8.10 -8.96 -5.10
C GLU A 62 -6.71 -9.34 -5.65
N ILE A 63 -5.71 -8.47 -5.46
CA ILE A 63 -4.33 -8.69 -5.93
C ILE A 63 -3.58 -9.63 -4.99
N THR A 64 -3.69 -9.41 -3.68
CA THR A 64 -2.89 -10.14 -2.67
C THR A 64 -3.54 -11.45 -2.25
N GLY A 65 -4.87 -11.55 -2.35
CA GLY A 65 -5.66 -12.71 -1.93
C GLY A 65 -5.53 -13.08 -0.44
N SER A 66 -4.83 -12.25 0.34
CA SER A 66 -4.37 -12.57 1.68
C SER A 66 -5.02 -11.63 2.69
N PHE A 67 -5.90 -12.18 3.53
CA PHE A 67 -6.63 -11.45 4.58
C PHE A 67 -7.46 -10.26 4.06
N PRO A 68 -8.47 -10.53 3.20
CA PRO A 68 -9.30 -9.48 2.64
C PRO A 68 -9.95 -8.62 3.72
N GLY A 69 -10.01 -7.31 3.48
CA GLY A 69 -10.57 -6.28 4.34
C GLY A 69 -9.66 -5.83 5.49
N ARG A 70 -8.48 -6.45 5.67
CA ARG A 70 -7.57 -6.08 6.77
C ARG A 70 -7.08 -4.64 6.65
N ALA A 71 -6.63 -4.23 5.47
CA ALA A 71 -6.05 -2.90 5.26
C ALA A 71 -7.07 -1.78 5.53
N GLU A 72 -8.32 -1.99 5.11
CA GLU A 72 -9.42 -1.07 5.38
C GLU A 72 -9.81 -1.06 6.87
N ARG A 73 -10.01 -2.24 7.46
CA ARG A 73 -10.38 -2.38 8.87
C ARG A 73 -9.38 -1.73 9.82
N ASP A 74 -8.08 -1.86 9.50
CA ASP A 74 -7.00 -1.33 10.32
C ASP A 74 -6.65 0.13 9.93
N ASP A 75 -7.39 0.78 9.03
CA ASP A 75 -7.19 2.17 8.57
C ASP A 75 -5.74 2.48 8.13
N TRP A 76 -5.18 1.66 7.24
CA TRP A 76 -3.79 1.84 6.79
C TRP A 76 -3.56 3.23 6.16
N SER A 77 -4.52 3.72 5.37
CA SER A 77 -4.48 5.06 4.78
C SER A 77 -4.38 6.16 5.84
N GLY A 78 -5.22 6.13 6.89
CA GLY A 78 -5.16 7.09 7.98
C GLY A 78 -3.90 7.00 8.82
N GLN A 79 -3.36 5.79 9.02
CA GLN A 79 -2.06 5.60 9.67
C GLN A 79 -0.91 6.15 8.83
N ALA A 80 -0.88 5.84 7.53
CA ALA A 80 0.15 6.31 6.61
C ALA A 80 0.18 7.85 6.53
N LYS A 81 -0.97 8.52 6.53
CA LYS A 81 -1.06 10.00 6.56
C LYS A 81 -0.33 10.62 7.75
N LYS A 82 -0.28 9.94 8.90
CA LYS A 82 0.41 10.42 10.11
C LYS A 82 1.93 10.23 10.05
N LEU A 83 2.41 9.42 9.11
CA LEU A 83 3.82 9.12 8.91
C LEU A 83 4.44 9.95 7.78
N ILE A 84 3.62 10.68 7.02
CA ILE A 84 4.06 11.65 6.02
C ILE A 84 4.40 12.96 6.74
N ASN A 85 5.65 13.39 6.65
CA ASN A 85 6.13 14.68 7.15
C ASN A 85 6.04 15.77 6.08
#